data_AF-A0AB73P0S9-F1
#
_entry.id   AF-A0AB73P0S9-F1
#
_cell.length_a   1.000
_cell.length_b   1.000
_cell.length_c   1.000
_cell.angle_alpha   90.00
_cell.angle_beta   90.00
_cell.angle_gamma   90.00
#
_symmetry.space_group_name_H-M   'P 1'
#
loop_
_entity.id
_entity.type
_entity.pdbx_description
1 polymer ?
#
loop_
_entity_poly.entity_id
_entity_poly.type
_entity_poly.pdbx_seq_one_letter_code
_entity_poly.pdbx_strand_id
1 'polypeptide(L)' 'MLIQEGMELSTIDVNGEPCTGKVVCFRKNTFIIEHETDYGIERYLISKRKFRKEGHTFPRYDGKGDFNNHTIL' A
#
# COMPACT_ATOMS: atom_id res chain seq x y z
N MET A 1 9.79 1.34 -12.83
CA MET A 1 8.39 1.82 -13.03
C MET A 1 7.92 2.54 -11.77
N LEU A 2 7.24 3.69 -11.88
CA LEU A 2 6.69 4.40 -10.73
C LEU A 2 5.35 3.76 -10.31
N ILE A 3 5.25 3.30 -9.06
CA ILE A 3 3.97 2.82 -8.51
C ILE A 3 3.18 4.03 -8.00
N GLN A 4 1.92 4.16 -8.41
CA GLN A 4 1.07 5.31 -8.10
C GLN A 4 -0.24 4.85 -7.45
N GLU A 5 -0.91 5.76 -6.73
CA GLU A 5 -2.28 5.54 -6.25
C GLU A 5 -3.23 5.26 -7.42
N GLY A 6 -4.22 4.39 -7.19
CA GLY A 6 -5.14 3.88 -8.19
C GLY A 6 -4.61 2.71 -9.02
N MET A 7 -3.31 2.41 -8.97
CA MET A 7 -2.74 1.27 -9.69
C MET A 7 -3.16 -0.05 -9.05
N GLU A 8 -3.65 -0.99 -9.85
CA GLU A 8 -3.95 -2.35 -9.40
C GLU A 8 -2.70 -3.24 -9.45
N LEU A 9 -2.47 -3.99 -8.37
CA LEU A 9 -1.30 -4.85 -8.20
C LEU A 9 -1.68 -6.18 -7.56
N SER A 10 -1.11 -7.28 -8.06
CA SER A 10 -1.09 -8.58 -7.38
C SER A 10 0.31 -8.80 -6.78
N THR A 11 0.38 -9.08 -5.47
CA THR A 11 1.66 -9.23 -4.76
C THR A 11 1.49 -10.07 -3.49
N ILE A 12 2.50 -10.03 -2.61
CA ILE A 12 2.50 -10.67 -1.30
C ILE A 12 2.59 -9.57 -0.25
N ASP A 13 1.74 -9.63 0.77
CA ASP A 13 1.74 -8.68 1.87
C ASP A 13 2.93 -8.89 2.83
N VAL A 14 3.01 -8.10 3.90
CA VAL A 14 4.07 -8.26 4.91
C VAL A 14 3.98 -9.54 5.73
N ASN A 15 2.83 -10.22 5.73
CA ASN A 15 2.60 -11.48 6.44
C ASN A 15 2.95 -12.70 5.58
N GLY A 16 3.16 -12.52 4.28
CA GLY A 16 3.43 -13.61 3.35
C GLY A 16 2.21 -14.09 2.57
N GLU A 17 1.06 -13.43 2.73
CA GLU A 17 -0.18 -13.81 2.08
C GLU A 17 -0.29 -13.16 0.68
N PRO A 18 -0.69 -13.93 -0.34
CA PRO A 18 -0.95 -13.39 -1.66
C PRO A 18 -2.19 -12.48 -1.61
N CYS A 19 -2.08 -11.30 -2.22
CA CYS A 19 -3.14 -10.31 -2.25
C CYS A 19 -3.17 -9.59 -3.59
N THR A 20 -4.36 -9.11 -3.97
CA THR A 20 -4.56 -8.25 -5.15
C THR A 20 -5.41 -7.06 -4.75
N GLY A 21 -5.08 -5.87 -5.23
CA GLY A 21 -5.84 -4.67 -4.91
C GLY A 21 -5.28 -3.41 -5.53
N LYS A 22 -5.98 -2.30 -5.33
CA LYS A 22 -5.60 -0.96 -5.81
C LYS A 22 -4.76 -0.24 -4.76
N VAL A 23 -3.67 0.40 -5.17
CA VAL A 23 -2.84 1.22 -4.29
C VAL A 23 -3.63 2.44 -3.84
N VAL A 24 -3.73 2.66 -2.53
CA VAL A 24 -4.51 3.77 -1.95
C VAL A 24 -3.70 4.73 -1.10
N CYS A 25 -2.52 4.33 -0.61
CA CYS A 25 -1.72 5.18 0.26
C CYS A 25 -0.26 4.73 0.29
N PHE A 26 0.66 5.69 0.34
CA PHE A 26 2.07 5.45 0.56
C PHE A 26 2.51 5.86 1.97
N ARG A 27 3.27 4.99 2.63
CA ARG A 27 4.00 5.29 3.87
C ARG A 27 5.51 5.31 3.61
N LYS A 28 6.31 5.57 4.64
CA LYS A 28 7.78 5.63 4.52
C LYS A 28 8.40 4.38 3.85
N ASN A 29 8.09 3.19 4.38
CA ASN A 29 8.68 1.92 3.93
C ASN A 29 7.66 0.94 3.34
N THR A 30 6.38 1.26 3.44
CA THR A 30 5.27 0.42 3.00
C THR A 30 4.30 1.23 2.15
N PHE A 31 3.37 0.56 1.51
CA PHE A 31 2.19 1.16 0.91
C PHE A 31 1.01 0.23 1.14
N ILE A 32 -0.20 0.76 0.99
CA ILE A 32 -1.44 0.02 1.24
C ILE A 32 -2.12 -0.23 -0.10
N ILE A 33 -2.58 -1.45 -0.31
CA ILE A 33 -3.54 -1.77 -1.36
C ILE A 33 -4.89 -2.14 -0.73
N GLU A 34 -5.97 -1.78 -1.40
CA GLU A 34 -7.34 -2.10 -1.02
C GLU A 34 -8.00 -3.01 -2.05
N HIS A 35 -8.80 -3.95 -1.55
CA HIS A 35 -9.63 -4.84 -2.34
C HIS A 35 -11.05 -4.81 -1.80
N GLU A 36 -12.02 -4.50 -2.65
CA GLU A 36 -13.42 -4.50 -2.29
C GLU A 36 -13.98 -5.92 -2.45
N THR A 37 -14.51 -6.48 -1.37
CA THR A 37 -15.16 -7.79 -1.35
C THR A 37 -16.62 -7.65 -0.96
N ASP A 38 -17.40 -8.72 -1.12
CA ASP A 38 -18.80 -8.77 -0.66
C ASP A 38 -18.94 -8.55 0.86
N TYR A 39 -17.85 -8.68 1.62
CA TYR A 39 -17.81 -8.52 3.07
C TYR A 39 -17.26 -7.17 3.53
N GLY A 40 -16.85 -6.32 2.59
CA GLY A 40 -16.27 -5.00 2.84
C GLY A 40 -14.87 -4.84 2.24
N ILE A 41 -14.20 -3.74 2.63
CA ILE A 41 -12.89 -3.36 2.11
C ILE A 41 -11.80 -4.08 2.91
N GLU A 42 -11.04 -4.93 2.23
CA GLU A 42 -9.83 -5.54 2.76
C GLU A 42 -8.62 -4.65 2.46
N ARG A 43 -7.74 -4.49 3.45
CA ARG A 43 -6.53 -3.65 3.39
C ARG A 43 -5.29 -4.49 3.60
N TYR A 44 -4.36 -4.40 2.67
CA TYR A 44 -3.11 -5.14 2.71
C TYR A 44 -1.92 -4.18 2.79
N LEU A 45 -1.01 -4.45 3.73
CA LEU A 45 0.20 -3.67 3.91
C LEU A 45 1.34 -4.30 3.11
N ILE A 46 1.91 -3.56 2.17
CA ILE A 46 2.92 -4.05 1.23
C ILE A 46 4.26 -3.39 1.50
N SER A 47 5.33 -4.19 1.55
CA SER A 47 6.70 -3.68 1.72
C SER A 47 7.26 -3.10 0.43
N LYS A 48 7.74 -1.85 0.47
CA LYS A 48 8.45 -1.23 -0.67
C LYS A 48 9.77 -1.94 -0.99
N ARG A 49 10.33 -2.71 -0.05
CA ARG A 49 11.67 -3.32 -0.19
C ARG A 49 11.75 -4.26 -1.39
N LYS A 50 10.73 -5.10 -1.60
CA LYS A 50 10.68 -6.08 -2.70
C LYS A 50 10.64 -5.35 -4.05
N PHE A 51 9.67 -4.46 -4.20
CA PHE A 51 9.50 -3.63 -5.39
C PHE A 51 10.71 -2.74 -5.72
N ARG A 52 11.41 -2.20 -4.72
CA ARG A 52 12.66 -1.46 -4.95
C ARG A 52 13.74 -2.35 -5.58
N LYS A 53 13.87 -3.62 -5.17
CA LYS A 53 14.82 -4.57 -5.77
C LYS A 53 14.47 -4.89 -7.22
N GLU A 54 13.19 -4.88 -7.56
CA GLU A 54 12.65 -5.08 -8.91
C GLU A 54 12.72 -3.80 -9.77
N GLY A 55 13.27 -2.69 -9.26
CA GLY A 55 13.44 -1.44 -10.01
C GLY A 55 12.21 -0.52 -10.00
N HIS A 56 11.27 -0.75 -9.10
CA HIS A 56 10.13 0.15 -8.89
C HIS A 56 10.52 1.35 -8.02
N THR A 57 9.95 2.50 -8.38
CA THR A 57 10.07 3.75 -7.63
C THR A 57 8.72 4.11 -7.01
N PHE A 58 8.75 4.99 -6.01
CA PHE A 58 7.59 5.38 -5.23
C PHE A 58 7.54 6.90 -5.09
N PRO A 59 6.34 7.51 -5.01
CA PRO A 59 6.19 8.90 -4.65
C PRO A 59 6.89 9.21 -3.33
N ARG A 60 7.34 10.46 -3.18
CA ARG A 60 7.88 10.95 -1.91
C ARG A 60 6.77 10.91 -0.88
N TYR A 61 7.03 10.23 0.22
CA TYR A 61 6.18 10.27 1.39
C TYR A 61 6.40 11.60 2.10
N ASP A 62 5.36 12.44 2.15
CA ASP A 62 5.36 13.65 2.98
C ASP A 62 4.75 13.28 4.35
N GLY A 63 5.62 13.01 5.33
CA GLY A 63 5.23 12.51 6.65
C GLY A 63 4.43 13.51 7.51
N LYS A 64 4.05 14.66 6.96
CA LYS A 64 3.24 15.68 7.66
C LYS A 64 1.79 15.26 7.89
N GLY A 65 1.27 14.22 7.22
CA GLY A 65 -0.12 13.77 7.34
C GLY A 65 -0.39 12.64 8.34
N ASP A 66 0.61 11.85 8.74
CA ASP A 66 0.41 10.62 9.53
C ASP A 66 0.16 10.85 11.03
N PHE A 67 0.31 12.08 11.54
CA PHE A 67 0.04 12.39 12.95
C PHE A 67 -1.44 12.69 13.26
N ASN A 68 -2.29 12.94 12.26
CA ASN A 68 -3.63 13.49 12.49
C ASN A 68 -4.80 12.49 12.33
N ASN A 69 -4.57 11.23 11.95
CA ASN A 69 -5.65 10.26 11.75
C ASN A 69 -5.71 9.17 12.83
N HIS A 70 -5.41 9.52 14.08
CA HIS A 70 -5.95 8.80 15.24
C HIS A 70 -7.29 9.41 15.65
N THR A 71 -8.28 9.39 14.75
CA THR A 71 -9.69 9.48 15.17
C THR A 71 -10.20 8.06 15.24
N ILE A 72 -10.01 7.44 16.41
CA ILE A 72 -10.85 6.34 16.85
C ILE A 72 -12.20 7.00 17.18
N LEU A 73 -13.23 6.67 16.40
CA LEU A 73 -14.64 6.81 16.77
C LEU A 73 -15.30 5.45 16.61
#